data_AF-A0AB34J6T5-F1
#
_entry.id   AF-A0AB34J6T5-F1
#
_cell.length_a   1.000
_cell.length_b   1.000
_cell.length_c   1.000
_cell.angle_alpha   90.00
_cell.angle_beta   90.00
_cell.angle_gamma   90.00
#
_symmetry.space_group_name_H-M   'P 1'
#
loop_
_entity.id
_entity.type
_entity.pdbx_description
1 polymer ?
#
loop_
_entity_poly.entity_id
_entity_poly.type
_entity_poly.pdbx_seq_one_letter_code
_entity_poly.pdbx_strand_id
1 'polypeptide(L)'
;MRGGRREGLRQLEASLLREGYLRLPFPEAGGELELAATAVYDAAAAFLRSPAEERRQHEHEAASSRATLGFTYLPMGAEPLYDGTSEQRVHSLSIHSALSEAECDALLPRGMDGEARALAHSYHRWPDDEGLAPLRRETMRLRRLLLEQVCEPLLASLSALLGLGEGGLKRRCCMRGSDNTSLLRLMEYPPAAEGEMVEGPVVGVSEHTDYELLSVLHQDREGLEVRNRSGEWVLLPHDDRMLTVLIGDMTERLSAGYFTATPHRVRATPAGKPPRCSFVFFLALDEDERVCGLSSSAVRGADAAPFSRWLESLPDKERRKVLLPITQREWTESKDAAALAALRDKVERSSRANRSFINISQS
;
A
#
# COMPACT_ATOMS: atom_id res chain seq x y z
N MET A 1 -0.17 19.12 29.25
CA MET A 1 0.38 18.45 28.05
C MET A 1 0.44 16.92 28.16
N ARG A 2 0.94 16.29 29.25
CA ARG A 2 1.02 14.81 29.36
C ARG A 2 -0.34 14.08 29.29
N GLY A 3 -1.41 14.67 29.83
CA GLY A 3 -2.75 14.07 29.81
C GLY A 3 -3.35 13.92 28.41
N GLY A 4 -3.21 14.94 27.56
CA GLY A 4 -3.75 14.92 26.19
C GLY A 4 -3.04 13.90 25.29
N ARG A 5 -1.71 13.77 25.40
CA ARG A 5 -0.96 12.73 24.66
C ARG A 5 -1.40 11.33 25.03
N ARG A 6 -1.63 11.06 26.32
CA ARG A 6 -2.08 9.73 26.80
C ARG A 6 -3.48 9.40 26.30
N GLU A 7 -4.37 10.39 26.26
CA GLU A 7 -5.72 10.20 25.73
C GLU A 7 -5.72 9.92 24.23
N GLY A 8 -4.94 10.68 23.45
CA GLY A 8 -4.79 10.43 22.01
C GLY A 8 -4.26 9.03 21.69
N LEU A 9 -3.28 8.54 22.46
CA LEU A 9 -2.77 7.17 22.30
C LEU A 9 -3.84 6.11 22.61
N ARG A 10 -4.66 6.31 23.66
CA ARG A 10 -5.77 5.40 23.99
C ARG A 10 -6.83 5.37 22.89
N GLN A 11 -7.15 6.51 22.31
CA GLN A 11 -8.11 6.59 21.21
C GLN A 11 -7.59 5.92 19.95
N LEU A 12 -6.32 6.15 19.60
CA LEU A 12 -5.64 5.47 18.49
C LEU A 12 -5.68 3.95 18.66
N GLU A 13 -5.23 3.45 19.80
CA GLU A 13 -5.23 2.01 20.12
C GLU A 13 -6.64 1.43 20.04
N ALA A 14 -7.62 2.08 20.66
CA ALA A 14 -8.99 1.60 20.67
C ALA A 14 -9.62 1.56 19.27
N SER A 15 -9.32 2.52 18.40
CA SER A 15 -9.80 2.51 17.01
C SER A 15 -9.18 1.37 16.20
N LEU A 16 -7.87 1.12 16.33
CA LEU A 16 -7.21 0.00 15.65
C LEU A 16 -7.73 -1.37 16.11
N LEU A 17 -8.03 -1.50 17.42
CA LEU A 17 -8.56 -2.74 17.99
C LEU A 17 -10.04 -2.98 17.67
N ARG A 18 -10.86 -1.93 17.57
CA ARG A 18 -12.30 -2.08 17.29
C ARG A 18 -12.63 -2.09 15.80
N GLU A 19 -12.10 -1.14 15.06
CA GLU A 19 -12.46 -0.90 13.66
C GLU A 19 -11.44 -1.53 12.70
N GLY A 20 -10.16 -1.52 13.09
CA GLY A 20 -9.05 -1.99 12.26
C GLY A 20 -8.51 -0.97 11.26
N TYR A 21 -9.05 0.24 11.27
CA TYR A 21 -8.59 1.35 10.46
C TYR A 21 -8.77 2.66 11.22
N LEU A 22 -8.19 3.74 10.71
CA LEU A 22 -8.37 5.09 11.23
C LEU A 22 -9.01 5.98 10.18
N ARG A 23 -9.81 6.93 10.65
CA ARG A 23 -10.30 8.05 9.85
C ARG A 23 -9.73 9.31 10.47
N LEU A 24 -8.83 9.97 9.74
CA LEU A 24 -8.11 11.15 10.20
C LEU A 24 -8.51 12.35 9.34
N PRO A 25 -8.90 13.49 9.92
CA PRO A 25 -9.05 14.70 9.12
C PRO A 25 -7.70 15.12 8.56
N PHE A 26 -7.71 15.92 7.49
CA PHE A 26 -6.51 16.65 7.12
C PHE A 26 -6.01 17.49 8.32
N PRO A 27 -4.68 17.59 8.55
CA PRO A 27 -4.13 18.32 9.70
C PRO A 27 -4.59 19.78 9.77
N GLU A 28 -4.79 20.42 8.63
CA GLU A 28 -5.31 21.77 8.47
C GLU A 28 -6.31 21.78 7.32
N ALA A 29 -7.55 22.21 7.58
CA ALA A 29 -8.60 22.31 6.57
C ALA A 29 -8.27 23.42 5.56
N GLY A 30 -8.30 23.10 4.26
CA GLY A 30 -7.80 23.96 3.19
C GLY A 30 -6.28 24.14 3.19
N GLY A 31 -5.56 23.35 4.00
CA GLY A 31 -4.10 23.39 4.09
C GLY A 31 -3.40 22.74 2.90
N GLU A 32 -2.06 22.80 2.90
CA GLU A 32 -1.27 22.33 1.75
C GLU A 32 -1.50 20.86 1.40
N LEU A 33 -1.73 19.98 2.39
CA LEU A 33 -1.92 18.55 2.15
C LEU A 33 -3.24 18.26 1.45
N GLU A 34 -4.33 18.92 1.85
CA GLU A 34 -5.65 18.78 1.22
C GLU A 34 -5.64 19.31 -0.22
N LEU A 35 -4.98 20.45 -0.44
CA LEU A 35 -4.77 21.00 -1.79
C LEU A 35 -3.91 20.08 -2.67
N ALA A 36 -2.86 19.49 -2.12
CA ALA A 36 -2.02 18.53 -2.84
C ALA A 36 -2.79 17.24 -3.17
N ALA A 37 -3.62 16.75 -2.24
CA ALA A 37 -4.48 15.58 -2.45
C ALA A 37 -5.47 15.78 -3.62
N THR A 38 -5.96 17.00 -3.81
CA THR A 38 -6.84 17.34 -4.95
C THR A 38 -6.04 17.49 -6.25
N ALA A 39 -4.93 18.24 -6.22
CA ALA A 39 -4.12 18.53 -7.41
C ALA A 39 -3.53 17.28 -8.06
N VAL A 40 -3.20 16.23 -7.28
CA VAL A 40 -2.70 14.97 -7.86
C VAL A 40 -3.74 14.26 -8.72
N TYR A 41 -5.04 14.39 -8.43
CA TYR A 41 -6.09 13.79 -9.26
C TYR A 41 -6.17 14.46 -10.62
N ASP A 42 -6.07 15.79 -10.67
CA ASP A 42 -6.06 16.53 -11.93
C ASP A 42 -4.83 16.16 -12.78
N ALA A 43 -3.66 16.04 -12.15
CA ALA A 43 -2.43 15.64 -12.81
C ALA A 43 -2.49 14.19 -13.33
N ALA A 44 -3.03 13.27 -12.54
CA ALA A 44 -3.23 11.87 -12.94
C ALA A 44 -4.23 11.76 -14.10
N ALA A 45 -5.36 12.47 -14.01
CA ALA A 45 -6.38 12.47 -15.04
C ALA A 45 -5.84 13.10 -16.34
N ALA A 46 -4.97 14.12 -16.26
CA ALA A 46 -4.29 14.67 -17.42
C ALA A 46 -3.38 13.64 -18.10
N PHE A 47 -2.60 12.88 -17.32
CA PHE A 47 -1.81 11.76 -17.84
C PHE A 47 -2.70 10.69 -18.47
N LEU A 48 -3.77 10.25 -17.81
CA LEU A 48 -4.65 9.19 -18.30
C LEU A 48 -5.44 9.56 -19.57
N ARG A 49 -5.63 10.86 -19.82
CA ARG A 49 -6.20 11.38 -21.07
C ARG A 49 -5.22 11.43 -22.25
N SER A 50 -3.92 11.24 -22.04
CA SER A 50 -2.97 11.22 -23.15
C SER A 50 -3.18 9.98 -24.04
N PRO A 51 -2.75 10.05 -25.33
CA PRO A 51 -2.84 8.93 -26.25
C PRO A 51 -2.29 7.64 -25.64
N ALA A 52 -2.96 6.51 -25.92
CA ALA A 52 -2.58 5.22 -25.34
C ALA A 52 -1.09 4.91 -25.59
N GLU A 53 -0.60 5.14 -26.80
CA GLU A 53 0.81 4.94 -27.17
C GLU A 53 1.79 5.69 -26.26
N GLU A 54 1.48 6.93 -25.90
CA GLU A 54 2.32 7.73 -24.99
C GLU A 54 2.30 7.15 -23.57
N ARG A 55 1.13 6.70 -23.09
CA ARG A 55 1.01 6.05 -21.78
C ARG A 55 1.76 4.73 -21.73
N ARG A 56 1.66 3.92 -22.79
CA ARG A 56 2.28 2.58 -22.88
C ARG A 56 3.81 2.61 -22.82
N GLN A 57 4.44 3.75 -23.15
CA GLN A 57 5.88 3.93 -22.98
C GLN A 57 6.35 3.85 -21.53
N HIS A 58 5.42 4.02 -20.58
CA HIS A 58 5.67 3.99 -19.15
C HIS A 58 5.16 2.71 -18.47
N GLU A 59 4.81 1.67 -19.24
CA GLU A 59 4.41 0.35 -18.71
C GLU A 59 5.57 -0.40 -18.05
N HIS A 60 5.28 -1.26 -17.05
CA HIS A 60 6.32 -1.94 -16.26
C HIS A 60 7.36 -2.71 -17.10
N GLU A 61 6.92 -3.49 -18.11
CA GLU A 61 7.82 -4.23 -19.00
C GLU A 61 8.69 -3.28 -19.85
N ALA A 62 8.09 -2.20 -20.35
CA ALA A 62 8.79 -1.17 -21.11
C ALA A 62 9.79 -0.40 -20.24
N ALA A 63 9.42 -0.08 -19.00
CA ALA A 63 10.26 0.58 -17.99
C ALA A 63 11.46 -0.30 -17.63
N SER A 64 11.22 -1.58 -17.32
CA SER A 64 12.25 -2.57 -16.98
C SER A 64 13.28 -2.74 -18.11
N SER A 65 12.84 -2.65 -19.38
CA SER A 65 13.74 -2.71 -20.54
C SER A 65 14.62 -1.46 -20.73
N ARG A 66 14.27 -0.33 -20.10
CA ARG A 66 14.95 0.98 -20.23
C ARG A 66 15.74 1.42 -18.99
N ALA A 67 16.03 0.50 -18.06
CA ALA A 67 16.91 0.68 -16.88
C ALA A 67 16.60 1.92 -16.00
N THR A 68 15.34 2.31 -15.98
CA THR A 68 14.79 3.45 -15.24
C THR A 68 13.35 3.01 -14.89
N LEU A 69 12.74 3.35 -13.76
CA LEU A 69 11.87 4.51 -13.64
C LEU A 69 11.09 4.41 -12.32
N GLY A 70 11.28 5.34 -11.38
CA GLY A 70 10.43 5.53 -10.19
C GLY A 70 9.00 6.00 -10.47
N PHE A 71 8.59 5.86 -11.73
CA PHE A 71 7.25 6.00 -12.25
C PHE A 71 6.90 4.78 -13.11
N THR A 72 5.74 4.17 -12.87
CA THR A 72 5.22 3.09 -13.71
C THR A 72 3.72 3.25 -13.91
N TYR A 73 3.27 3.12 -15.15
CA TYR A 73 1.86 3.03 -15.50
C TYR A 73 1.47 1.56 -15.69
N LEU A 74 0.34 1.16 -15.10
CA LEU A 74 -0.27 -0.15 -15.31
C LEU A 74 -1.66 0.07 -15.89
N PRO A 75 -1.92 -0.37 -17.14
CA PRO A 75 -3.25 -0.28 -17.71
C PRO A 75 -4.23 -1.21 -16.99
N MET A 76 -5.52 -0.97 -17.19
CA MET A 76 -6.56 -1.87 -16.72
C MET A 76 -6.31 -3.32 -17.17
N GLY A 77 -6.41 -4.26 -16.23
CA GLY A 77 -6.11 -5.68 -16.45
C GLY A 77 -4.63 -6.06 -16.47
N ALA A 78 -3.69 -5.11 -16.27
CA ALA A 78 -2.25 -5.43 -16.24
C ALA A 78 -1.85 -6.21 -14.98
N GLU A 79 -2.46 -5.91 -13.84
CA GLU A 79 -2.26 -6.69 -12.61
C GLU A 79 -3.35 -7.77 -12.53
N PRO A 80 -2.99 -9.04 -12.25
CA PRO A 80 -3.96 -10.02 -11.83
C PRO A 80 -4.54 -9.63 -10.45
N LEU A 81 -5.78 -10.01 -10.14
CA LEU A 81 -6.27 -9.89 -8.77
C LEU A 81 -5.56 -10.88 -7.84
N TYR A 82 -5.47 -10.56 -6.55
CA TYR A 82 -4.91 -11.45 -5.53
C TYR A 82 -5.66 -12.78 -5.39
N ASP A 83 -6.94 -12.80 -5.77
CA ASP A 83 -7.75 -14.02 -5.85
C ASP A 83 -7.43 -14.90 -7.08
N GLY A 84 -6.63 -14.37 -8.02
CA GLY A 84 -6.27 -15.00 -9.28
C GLY A 84 -7.44 -15.16 -10.26
N THR A 85 -8.70 -14.99 -9.84
CA THR A 85 -9.92 -15.35 -10.56
C THR A 85 -10.50 -14.27 -11.45
N SER A 86 -10.26 -12.99 -11.16
CA SER A 86 -10.84 -11.86 -11.89
C SER A 86 -9.77 -10.84 -12.34
N GLU A 87 -10.11 -9.92 -13.25
CA GLU A 87 -9.22 -8.85 -13.72
C GLU A 87 -9.46 -7.56 -12.94
N GLN A 88 -8.40 -6.87 -12.50
CA GLN A 88 -8.57 -5.57 -11.83
C GLN A 88 -9.05 -4.51 -12.82
N ARG A 89 -10.14 -3.83 -12.48
CA ARG A 89 -10.70 -2.73 -13.30
C ARG A 89 -10.17 -1.38 -12.85
N VAL A 90 -8.86 -1.19 -12.98
CA VAL A 90 -8.17 0.00 -12.49
C VAL A 90 -6.98 0.36 -13.38
N HIS A 91 -6.82 1.64 -13.68
CA HIS A 91 -5.54 2.19 -14.14
C HIS A 91 -4.71 2.57 -12.90
N SER A 92 -3.47 2.10 -12.81
CA SER A 92 -2.58 2.42 -11.69
C SER A 92 -1.36 3.20 -12.16
N LEU A 93 -1.03 4.26 -11.43
CA LEU A 93 0.20 5.02 -11.55
C LEU A 93 0.98 4.78 -10.27
N SER A 94 2.13 4.11 -10.36
CA SER A 94 3.02 3.82 -9.24
C SER A 94 4.15 4.84 -9.22
N ILE A 95 4.29 5.56 -8.12
CA ILE A 95 5.24 6.66 -7.89
C ILE A 95 6.06 6.38 -6.63
N HIS A 96 7.32 6.04 -6.80
CA HIS A 96 8.26 5.88 -5.68
C HIS A 96 8.92 7.22 -5.35
N SER A 97 10.24 7.29 -5.36
CA SER A 97 11.01 8.53 -5.25
C SER A 97 11.24 9.11 -6.65
N ALA A 98 11.49 10.41 -6.74
CA ALA A 98 11.91 11.07 -7.99
C ALA A 98 13.38 11.50 -7.90
N LEU A 99 14.27 10.53 -7.72
CA LEU A 99 15.71 10.79 -7.66
C LEU A 99 16.29 10.93 -9.07
N SER A 100 17.33 11.74 -9.21
CA SER A 100 18.27 11.62 -10.32
C SER A 100 19.12 10.37 -10.18
N GLU A 101 19.79 9.96 -11.27
CA GLU A 101 20.73 8.83 -11.24
C GLU A 101 21.84 9.03 -10.19
N ALA A 102 22.41 10.24 -10.14
CA ALA A 102 23.45 10.60 -9.18
C ALA A 102 22.97 10.60 -7.73
N GLU A 103 21.73 11.04 -7.47
CA GLU A 103 21.13 10.99 -6.13
C GLU A 103 20.85 9.55 -5.70
N CYS A 104 20.36 8.71 -6.62
CA CYS A 104 20.18 7.28 -6.37
C CYS A 104 21.52 6.62 -6.02
N ASP A 105 22.56 6.86 -6.82
CA ASP A 105 23.92 6.35 -6.59
C ASP A 105 24.53 6.79 -5.26
N ALA A 106 24.25 8.02 -4.83
CA ALA A 106 24.74 8.56 -3.57
C ALA A 106 24.09 7.89 -2.34
N LEU A 107 22.86 7.38 -2.49
CA LEU A 107 22.12 6.69 -1.43
C LEU A 107 22.34 5.18 -1.43
N LEU A 108 22.81 4.61 -2.54
CA LEU A 108 23.09 3.19 -2.68
C LEU A 108 24.30 2.74 -1.83
N PRO A 109 24.21 1.63 -1.08
CA PRO A 109 25.35 1.05 -0.38
C PRO A 109 26.55 0.79 -1.29
N ARG A 110 27.76 1.03 -0.77
CA ARG A 110 29.01 0.69 -1.47
C ARG A 110 29.13 -0.83 -1.57
N GLY A 111 29.38 -1.34 -2.78
CA GLY A 111 29.53 -2.77 -3.03
C GLY A 111 28.21 -3.54 -3.16
N MET A 112 27.07 -2.86 -3.25
CA MET A 112 25.82 -3.48 -3.70
C MET A 112 26.04 -4.15 -5.06
N ASP A 113 25.49 -5.34 -5.23
CA ASP A 113 25.57 -6.08 -6.48
C ASP A 113 24.88 -5.34 -7.64
N GLY A 114 25.26 -5.69 -8.87
CA GLY A 114 24.77 -4.99 -10.05
C GLY A 114 23.27 -5.13 -10.30
N GLU A 115 22.67 -6.24 -9.86
CA GLU A 115 21.24 -6.52 -10.07
C GLU A 115 20.37 -5.75 -9.08
N ALA A 116 20.71 -5.79 -7.78
CA ALA A 116 20.07 -4.99 -6.75
C ALA A 116 20.24 -3.48 -7.01
N ARG A 117 21.41 -3.06 -7.51
CA ARG A 117 21.62 -1.67 -7.95
C ARG A 117 20.70 -1.31 -9.11
N ALA A 118 20.62 -2.15 -10.15
CA ALA A 118 19.72 -1.92 -11.28
C ALA A 118 18.25 -1.86 -10.84
N LEU A 119 17.84 -2.73 -9.92
CA LEU A 119 16.50 -2.73 -9.33
C LEU A 119 16.21 -1.43 -8.58
N ALA A 120 17.14 -0.95 -7.75
CA ALA A 120 17.01 0.32 -7.06
C ALA A 120 16.88 1.51 -8.02
N HIS A 121 17.66 1.55 -9.10
CA HIS A 121 17.48 2.56 -10.15
C HIS A 121 16.10 2.44 -10.80
N SER A 122 15.63 1.23 -11.05
CA SER A 122 14.31 0.99 -11.62
C SER A 122 13.19 1.49 -10.72
N TYR A 123 13.35 1.47 -9.40
CA TYR A 123 12.33 1.99 -8.47
C TYR A 123 12.47 3.47 -8.17
N HIS A 124 13.65 4.09 -8.24
CA HIS A 124 13.83 5.42 -7.66
C HIS A 124 14.23 6.51 -8.65
N ARG A 125 14.73 6.15 -9.83
CA ARG A 125 15.16 7.14 -10.82
C ARG A 125 13.96 7.64 -11.63
N TRP A 126 13.67 8.94 -11.70
CA TRP A 126 12.51 9.40 -12.47
C TRP A 126 12.73 9.42 -13.99
N PRO A 127 11.68 9.22 -14.83
CA PRO A 127 11.73 9.47 -16.28
C PRO A 127 12.22 10.86 -16.69
N ASP A 128 13.05 10.92 -17.72
CA ASP A 128 13.43 12.17 -18.40
C ASP A 128 12.35 12.57 -19.45
N ASP A 129 11.10 12.72 -19.00
CA ASP A 129 9.93 13.10 -19.81
C ASP A 129 9.32 14.41 -19.27
N GLU A 130 9.39 15.48 -20.08
CA GLU A 130 8.83 16.79 -19.72
C GLU A 130 7.29 16.77 -19.58
N GLY A 131 6.61 15.87 -20.30
CA GLY A 131 5.16 15.69 -20.20
C GLY A 131 4.72 15.19 -18.81
N LEU A 132 5.61 14.49 -18.10
CA LEU A 132 5.37 14.04 -16.73
C LEU A 132 5.69 15.09 -15.66
N ALA A 133 6.23 16.25 -16.03
CA ALA A 133 6.67 17.25 -15.04
C ALA A 133 5.55 17.72 -14.09
N PRO A 134 4.29 17.97 -14.54
CA PRO A 134 3.19 18.29 -13.62
C PRO A 134 2.87 17.14 -12.67
N LEU A 135 2.78 15.92 -13.18
CA LEU A 135 2.50 14.72 -12.37
C LEU A 135 3.59 14.48 -11.34
N ARG A 136 4.87 14.56 -11.73
CA ARG A 136 6.02 14.46 -10.82
C ARG A 136 5.93 15.50 -9.71
N ARG A 137 5.67 16.76 -10.04
CA ARG A 137 5.62 17.85 -9.06
C ARG A 137 4.55 17.61 -8.01
N GLU A 138 3.32 17.33 -8.43
CA GLU A 138 2.21 17.16 -7.49
C GLU A 138 2.35 15.86 -6.67
N THR A 139 2.80 14.76 -7.28
CA THR A 139 3.00 13.49 -6.56
C THR A 139 4.13 13.57 -5.54
N MET A 140 5.26 14.20 -5.87
CA MET A 140 6.34 14.42 -4.90
C MET A 140 5.93 15.35 -3.77
N ARG A 141 5.15 16.40 -4.08
CA ARG A 141 4.58 17.29 -3.08
C ARG A 141 3.66 16.52 -2.12
N LEU A 142 2.71 15.76 -2.65
CA LEU A 142 1.79 14.95 -1.85
C LEU A 142 2.55 13.93 -0.99
N ARG A 143 3.47 13.17 -1.58
CA ARG A 143 4.26 12.14 -0.88
C ARG A 143 5.02 12.74 0.31
N ARG A 144 5.69 13.88 0.10
CA ARG A 144 6.38 14.60 1.18
C ARG A 144 5.42 15.02 2.30
N LEU A 145 4.30 15.63 1.95
CA LEU A 145 3.32 16.13 2.94
C LEU A 145 2.65 14.98 3.71
N LEU A 146 2.31 13.87 3.06
CA LEU A 146 1.78 12.67 3.73
C LEU A 146 2.80 12.11 4.73
N LEU A 147 4.06 12.03 4.32
CA LEU A 147 5.13 11.56 5.20
C LEU A 147 5.27 12.46 6.44
N GLU A 148 5.46 13.76 6.23
CA GLU A 148 5.75 14.73 7.28
C GLU A 148 4.55 14.95 8.22
N GLN A 149 3.35 15.09 7.67
CA GLN A 149 2.18 15.55 8.44
C GLN A 149 1.28 14.42 8.93
N VAL A 150 1.35 13.22 8.34
CA VAL A 150 0.49 12.08 8.70
C VAL A 150 1.32 10.91 9.22
N CYS A 151 2.26 10.42 8.42
CA CYS A 151 3.02 9.21 8.76
C CYS A 151 3.93 9.43 9.96
N GLU A 152 4.76 10.49 10.00
CA GLU A 152 5.68 10.72 11.11
C GLU A 152 4.99 10.80 12.49
N PRO A 153 3.89 11.57 12.66
CA PRO A 153 3.11 11.56 13.91
C PRO A 153 2.52 10.19 14.27
N LEU A 154 2.05 9.42 13.27
CA LEU A 154 1.53 8.07 13.48
C LEU A 154 2.62 7.10 13.88
N LEU A 155 3.78 7.13 13.23
CA LEU A 155 4.95 6.32 13.60
C LEU A 155 5.39 6.62 15.03
N ALA A 156 5.40 7.88 15.44
CA ALA A 156 5.71 8.25 16.82
C ALA A 156 4.70 7.69 17.82
N SER A 157 3.41 7.70 17.47
CA SER A 157 2.33 7.19 18.31
C SER A 157 2.34 5.66 18.40
N LEU A 158 2.50 4.96 17.27
CA LEU A 158 2.66 3.52 17.20
C LEU A 158 3.94 3.06 17.93
N SER A 159 5.05 3.80 17.81
CA SER A 159 6.27 3.50 18.57
C SER A 159 6.03 3.58 20.07
N ALA A 160 5.23 4.55 20.53
CA ALA A 160 4.87 4.67 21.94
C ALA A 160 3.97 3.52 22.41
N LEU A 161 2.96 3.12 21.60
CA LEU A 161 2.06 2.00 21.92
C LEU A 161 2.80 0.66 21.98
N LEU A 162 3.76 0.45 21.08
CA LEU A 162 4.56 -0.76 21.00
C LEU A 162 5.76 -0.77 21.96
N GLY A 163 6.02 0.32 22.68
CA GLY A 163 7.16 0.42 23.59
C GLY A 163 8.52 0.47 22.89
N LEU A 164 8.58 0.94 21.65
CA LEU A 164 9.79 1.03 20.81
C LEU A 164 10.65 2.27 21.11
N GLY A 165 10.23 3.09 22.07
CA GLY A 165 10.85 4.38 22.37
C GLY A 165 10.59 5.44 21.30
N GLU A 166 11.09 6.65 21.54
CA GLU A 166 10.94 7.76 20.60
C GLU A 166 11.69 7.47 19.28
N GLY A 167 11.00 7.68 18.16
CA GLY A 167 11.53 7.42 16.82
C GLY A 167 11.77 5.94 16.51
N GLY A 168 11.25 5.01 17.32
CA GLY A 168 11.45 3.57 17.17
C GLY A 168 11.14 3.06 15.75
N LEU A 169 9.94 3.32 15.25
CA LEU A 169 9.55 2.96 13.88
C LEU A 169 10.14 3.91 12.83
N LYS A 170 10.29 5.21 13.13
CA LYS A 170 10.87 6.18 12.17
C LYS A 170 12.27 5.78 11.71
N ARG A 171 13.09 5.20 12.61
CA ARG A 171 14.43 4.71 12.27
C ARG A 171 14.43 3.48 11.35
N ARG A 172 13.32 2.76 11.27
CA ARG A 172 13.12 1.54 10.48
C ARG A 172 12.45 1.78 9.12
N CYS A 173 11.96 3.00 8.93
CA CYS A 173 11.42 3.50 7.67
C CYS A 173 12.29 4.68 7.21
N CYS A 174 13.60 4.61 7.45
CA CYS A 174 14.41 5.82 7.41
C CYS A 174 14.58 6.33 5.98
N MET A 175 14.27 5.49 4.97
CA MET A 175 14.39 5.82 3.55
C MET A 175 15.79 6.38 3.24
N ARG A 176 16.80 5.98 4.02
CA ARG A 176 18.18 6.48 3.92
C ARG A 176 19.00 5.75 2.86
N GLY A 177 18.39 4.80 2.17
CA GLY A 177 18.88 4.19 0.95
C GLY A 177 17.80 4.22 -0.13
N SER A 178 18.18 3.79 -1.33
CA SER A 178 17.26 3.46 -2.41
C SER A 178 16.69 2.04 -2.29
N ASP A 179 16.65 1.51 -1.07
CA ASP A 179 16.19 0.16 -0.69
C ASP A 179 14.89 0.23 0.12
N ASN A 180 14.25 1.39 0.21
CA ASN A 180 12.92 1.52 0.81
C ASN A 180 11.88 1.62 -0.31
N THR A 181 10.98 0.65 -0.38
CA THR A 181 9.99 0.52 -1.45
C THR A 181 8.69 1.29 -1.21
N SER A 182 8.67 2.24 -0.26
CA SER A 182 7.49 3.09 -0.01
C SER A 182 7.01 3.78 -1.27
N LEU A 183 5.73 3.61 -1.57
CA LEU A 183 5.13 3.86 -2.87
C LEU A 183 3.87 4.72 -2.72
N LEU A 184 3.76 5.79 -3.50
CA LEU A 184 2.49 6.46 -3.75
C LEU A 184 1.87 5.84 -5.00
N ARG A 185 0.66 5.31 -4.90
CA ARG A 185 -0.09 4.80 -6.04
C ARG A 185 -1.34 5.65 -6.27
N LEU A 186 -1.46 6.23 -7.46
CA LEU A 186 -2.71 6.86 -7.92
C LEU A 186 -3.49 5.83 -8.73
N MET A 187 -4.80 5.77 -8.51
CA MET A 187 -5.67 4.77 -9.11
C MET A 187 -6.91 5.42 -9.69
N GLU A 188 -7.25 5.08 -10.92
CA GLU A 188 -8.51 5.47 -11.58
C GLU A 188 -9.32 4.24 -11.93
N TYR A 189 -10.57 4.21 -11.48
CA TYR A 189 -11.54 3.15 -11.69
C TYR A 189 -12.58 3.58 -12.71
N PRO A 190 -12.45 3.16 -13.98
CA PRO A 190 -13.45 3.48 -14.99
C PRO A 190 -14.81 2.85 -14.65
N PRO A 191 -15.93 3.47 -15.04
CA PRO A 191 -17.25 2.88 -14.88
C PRO A 191 -17.38 1.57 -15.66
N ALA A 192 -18.23 0.67 -15.17
CA ALA A 192 -18.71 -0.48 -15.92
C ALA A 192 -19.39 -0.03 -17.23
N ALA A 193 -19.30 -0.84 -18.28
CA ALA A 193 -20.00 -0.56 -19.54
C ALA A 193 -21.52 -0.70 -19.36
N GLU A 194 -22.31 -0.02 -20.19
CA GLU A 194 -23.77 -0.20 -20.19
C GLU A 194 -24.13 -1.66 -20.52
N GLY A 195 -25.01 -2.26 -19.71
CA GLY A 195 -25.39 -3.66 -19.85
C GLY A 195 -24.36 -4.67 -19.34
N GLU A 196 -23.20 -4.20 -18.87
CA GLU A 196 -22.26 -5.05 -18.12
C GLU A 196 -22.90 -5.35 -16.76
N MET A 197 -23.42 -6.57 -16.64
CA MET A 197 -23.91 -7.10 -15.37
C MET A 197 -22.72 -7.17 -14.41
N VAL A 198 -22.67 -6.21 -13.49
CA VAL A 198 -21.79 -6.26 -12.32
C VAL A 198 -22.42 -7.25 -11.33
N GLU A 199 -22.57 -8.52 -11.75
CA GLU A 199 -23.06 -9.60 -10.90
C GLU A 199 -21.90 -10.51 -10.49
N GLY A 200 -21.76 -10.75 -9.19
CA GLY A 200 -20.60 -11.43 -8.61
C GLY A 200 -19.48 -10.46 -8.21
N PRO A 201 -18.29 -10.96 -7.83
CA PRO A 201 -17.17 -10.15 -7.34
C PRO A 201 -16.49 -9.40 -8.50
N VAL A 202 -17.22 -8.53 -9.20
CA VAL A 202 -16.61 -7.52 -10.06
C VAL A 202 -16.07 -6.44 -9.11
N VAL A 203 -14.88 -6.75 -8.59
CA VAL A 203 -14.17 -5.94 -7.61
C VAL A 203 -13.18 -5.08 -8.39
N GLY A 204 -13.21 -3.75 -8.18
CA GLY A 204 -12.17 -2.86 -8.70
C GLY A 204 -10.77 -3.30 -8.26
N VAL A 205 -10.64 -3.72 -6.99
CA VAL A 205 -9.45 -4.40 -6.42
C VAL A 205 -9.90 -5.46 -5.41
N SER A 206 -9.48 -6.72 -5.56
CA SER A 206 -9.92 -7.88 -4.78
C SER A 206 -9.62 -7.73 -3.28
N GLU A 207 -10.18 -8.62 -2.46
CA GLU A 207 -9.81 -8.71 -1.05
C GLU A 207 -8.30 -8.93 -0.89
N HIS A 208 -7.67 -8.10 -0.07
CA HIS A 208 -6.27 -8.21 0.32
C HIS A 208 -5.99 -7.49 1.64
N THR A 209 -4.78 -7.69 2.17
CA THR A 209 -4.15 -6.83 3.17
C THR A 209 -2.90 -6.21 2.57
N ASP A 210 -2.52 -5.04 3.06
CA ASP A 210 -1.31 -4.35 2.61
C ASP A 210 -0.07 -4.98 3.25
N TYR A 211 1.03 -5.06 2.50
CA TYR A 211 2.24 -5.75 2.97
C TYR A 211 3.09 -4.87 3.87
N GLU A 212 3.00 -3.56 3.65
CA GLU A 212 3.85 -2.53 4.23
C GLU A 212 3.49 -2.25 5.71
N LEU A 213 4.10 -1.22 6.30
CA LEU A 213 3.84 -0.88 7.70
C LEU A 213 2.44 -0.27 7.86
N LEU A 214 2.12 0.72 7.03
CA LEU A 214 0.81 1.38 7.01
C LEU A 214 0.54 1.98 5.64
N SER A 215 -0.74 2.19 5.36
CA SER A 215 -1.22 2.79 4.12
C SER A 215 -2.07 4.00 4.44
N VAL A 216 -1.81 5.13 3.77
CA VAL A 216 -2.63 6.35 3.89
C VAL A 216 -3.40 6.55 2.59
N LEU A 217 -4.72 6.52 2.66
CA LEU A 217 -5.62 6.49 1.52
C LEU A 217 -6.53 7.72 1.49
N HIS A 218 -6.83 8.17 0.28
CA HIS A 218 -7.89 9.13 -0.01
C HIS A 218 -8.62 8.71 -1.29
N GLN A 219 -9.92 8.97 -1.36
CA GLN A 219 -10.77 8.62 -2.49
C GLN A 219 -11.73 9.77 -2.78
N ASP A 220 -11.96 10.07 -4.06
CA ASP A 220 -12.84 11.16 -4.48
C ASP A 220 -14.33 10.79 -4.48
N ARG A 221 -14.64 9.48 -4.39
CA ARG A 221 -15.99 8.90 -4.29
C ARG A 221 -15.95 7.58 -3.51
N GLU A 222 -17.11 7.12 -3.09
CA GLU A 222 -17.28 5.83 -2.40
C GLU A 222 -16.82 4.66 -3.26
N GLY A 223 -16.21 3.66 -2.63
CA GLY A 223 -15.79 2.43 -3.30
C GLY A 223 -14.99 1.48 -2.41
N LEU A 224 -14.24 2.00 -1.44
CA LEU A 224 -13.47 1.18 -0.49
C LEU A 224 -14.40 0.47 0.51
N GLU A 225 -14.26 -0.85 0.59
CA GLU A 225 -14.85 -1.68 1.64
C GLU A 225 -13.75 -2.26 2.54
N VAL A 226 -13.98 -2.21 3.84
CA VAL A 226 -13.11 -2.81 4.85
C VAL A 226 -13.85 -3.90 5.60
N ARG A 227 -13.15 -4.96 5.97
CA ARG A 227 -13.72 -6.02 6.80
C ARG A 227 -13.50 -5.67 8.27
N ASN A 228 -14.56 -5.30 8.96
CA ASN A 228 -14.48 -4.92 10.36
C ASN A 228 -14.11 -6.13 11.25
N ARG A 229 -13.88 -5.89 12.54
CA ARG A 229 -13.47 -6.95 13.49
C ARG A 229 -14.56 -7.98 13.80
N SER A 230 -15.81 -7.73 13.43
CA SER A 230 -16.89 -8.74 13.45
C SER A 230 -16.92 -9.62 12.20
N GLY A 231 -16.05 -9.34 11.21
CA GLY A 231 -15.94 -10.10 9.97
C GLY A 231 -16.88 -9.63 8.86
N GLU A 232 -17.59 -8.52 9.06
CA GLU A 232 -18.55 -7.93 8.12
C GLU A 232 -17.86 -6.92 7.20
N TRP A 233 -18.31 -6.87 5.93
CA TRP A 233 -17.86 -5.87 4.96
C TRP A 233 -18.59 -4.55 5.19
N VAL A 234 -17.82 -3.50 5.45
CA VAL A 234 -18.31 -2.14 5.67
C VAL A 234 -17.84 -1.26 4.52
N LEU A 235 -18.78 -0.70 3.77
CA LEU A 235 -18.49 0.35 2.79
C LEU A 235 -18.10 1.62 3.55
N LEU A 236 -16.88 2.11 3.32
CA LEU A 236 -16.44 3.34 3.95
C LEU A 236 -17.08 4.54 3.26
N PRO A 237 -17.77 5.42 4.03
CA PRO A 237 -18.35 6.62 3.46
C PRO A 237 -17.23 7.52 2.92
N HIS A 238 -17.52 8.13 1.77
CA HIS A 238 -16.65 9.15 1.22
C HIS A 238 -16.79 10.45 2.02
N ASP A 239 -15.64 11.04 2.39
CA ASP A 239 -15.54 12.39 2.97
C ASP A 239 -14.24 12.97 2.44
N ASP A 240 -14.36 14.05 1.66
CA ASP A 240 -13.28 14.77 0.99
C ASP A 240 -12.31 15.43 1.97
N ARG A 241 -12.68 15.53 3.26
CA ARG A 241 -11.85 16.12 4.31
C ARG A 241 -11.13 15.07 5.16
N MET A 242 -11.25 13.79 4.82
CA MET A 242 -10.77 12.69 5.66
C MET A 242 -9.86 11.73 4.90
N LEU A 243 -8.71 11.45 5.49
CA LEU A 243 -7.82 10.36 5.13
C LEU A 243 -8.26 9.08 5.84
N THR A 244 -8.07 7.95 5.16
CA THR A 244 -8.20 6.61 5.76
C THR A 244 -6.81 6.05 5.99
N VAL A 245 -6.53 5.51 7.18
CA VAL A 245 -5.26 4.82 7.43
C VAL A 245 -5.53 3.37 7.75
N LEU A 246 -4.85 2.49 7.02
CA LEU A 246 -4.80 1.06 7.27
C LEU A 246 -3.42 0.71 7.84
N ILE A 247 -3.39 -0.28 8.73
CA ILE A 247 -2.14 -0.93 9.13
C ILE A 247 -1.93 -2.15 8.25
N GLY A 248 -0.69 -2.38 7.84
CA GLY A 248 -0.34 -3.53 7.02
C GLY A 248 0.27 -4.67 7.82
N ASP A 249 0.61 -5.74 7.09
CA ASP A 249 1.16 -6.99 7.60
C ASP A 249 2.42 -6.76 8.46
N MET A 250 3.27 -5.77 8.12
CA MET A 250 4.45 -5.47 8.93
C MET A 250 4.10 -4.92 10.32
N THR A 251 3.06 -4.09 10.44
CA THR A 251 2.59 -3.62 11.76
C THR A 251 2.00 -4.78 12.55
N GLU A 252 1.27 -5.68 11.90
CA GLU A 252 0.76 -6.89 12.56
C GLU A 252 1.89 -7.76 13.10
N ARG A 253 2.92 -8.00 12.30
CA ARG A 253 4.10 -8.76 12.71
C ARG A 253 4.86 -8.09 13.86
N LEU A 254 5.12 -6.78 13.77
CA LEU A 254 5.79 -6.01 14.82
C LEU A 254 5.01 -6.02 16.14
N SER A 255 3.70 -5.87 16.04
CA SER A 255 2.77 -5.88 17.17
C SER A 255 2.37 -7.28 17.59
N ALA A 256 3.03 -8.31 17.07
CA ALA A 256 2.80 -9.67 17.46
C ALA A 256 1.36 -10.20 17.24
N GLY A 257 0.56 -9.54 16.38
CA GLY A 257 -0.87 -9.80 16.19
C GLY A 257 -1.78 -8.95 17.06
N TYR A 258 -1.24 -8.06 17.91
CA TYR A 258 -2.04 -7.16 18.75
C TYR A 258 -2.86 -6.20 17.91
N PHE A 259 -2.25 -5.65 16.87
CA PHE A 259 -2.97 -4.97 15.81
C PHE A 259 -2.98 -5.88 14.58
N THR A 260 -4.15 -6.15 14.02
CA THR A 260 -4.30 -7.05 12.87
C THR A 260 -4.49 -6.24 11.59
N ALA A 261 -3.79 -6.57 10.51
CA ALA A 261 -4.01 -5.97 9.21
C ALA A 261 -5.46 -6.19 8.77
N THR A 262 -6.09 -5.16 8.22
CA THR A 262 -7.53 -5.18 7.94
C THR A 262 -7.76 -5.56 6.49
N PRO A 263 -8.44 -6.71 6.22
CA PRO A 263 -8.79 -7.08 4.86
C PRO A 263 -9.68 -6.00 4.26
N HIS A 264 -9.36 -5.60 3.04
CA HIS A 264 -10.09 -4.56 2.34
C HIS A 264 -10.17 -4.88 0.84
N ARG A 265 -11.14 -4.26 0.17
CA ARG A 265 -11.41 -4.43 -1.26
C ARG A 265 -12.07 -3.17 -1.82
N VAL A 266 -12.15 -3.07 -3.14
CA VAL A 266 -12.77 -1.91 -3.81
C VAL A 266 -13.91 -2.35 -4.70
N ARG A 267 -15.11 -1.81 -4.53
CA ARG A 267 -16.23 -2.06 -5.46
C ARG A 267 -15.94 -1.48 -6.84
N ALA A 268 -16.39 -2.16 -7.89
CA ALA A 268 -16.38 -1.58 -9.22
C ALA A 268 -17.24 -0.31 -9.31
N THR A 269 -16.79 0.65 -10.11
CA THR A 269 -17.55 1.87 -10.41
C THR A 269 -18.78 1.51 -11.26
N PRO A 270 -20.03 1.81 -10.81
CA PRO A 270 -21.23 1.45 -11.56
C PRO A 270 -21.31 2.13 -12.94
N ALA A 271 -22.01 1.51 -13.88
CA ALA A 271 -22.30 2.11 -15.18
C ALA A 271 -23.05 3.45 -15.03
N GLY A 272 -22.77 4.40 -15.93
CA GLY A 272 -23.35 5.74 -15.90
C GLY A 272 -22.85 6.64 -14.76
N LYS A 273 -21.88 6.21 -13.96
CA LYS A 273 -21.17 7.05 -12.99
C LYS A 273 -19.86 7.60 -13.59
N PRO A 274 -19.37 8.77 -13.13
CA PRO A 274 -18.03 9.23 -13.50
C PRO A 274 -16.96 8.24 -12.99
N PRO A 275 -15.76 8.19 -13.61
CA PRO A 275 -14.63 7.45 -13.08
C PRO A 275 -14.36 7.83 -11.62
N ARG A 276 -13.90 6.88 -10.81
CA ARG A 276 -13.51 7.13 -9.42
C ARG A 276 -12.00 7.19 -9.33
N CYS A 277 -11.48 8.16 -8.60
CA CYS A 277 -10.06 8.32 -8.36
C CYS A 277 -9.74 8.09 -6.88
N SER A 278 -8.59 7.46 -6.62
CA SER A 278 -8.04 7.37 -5.27
C SER A 278 -6.53 7.42 -5.31
N PHE A 279 -5.93 7.74 -4.17
CA PHE A 279 -4.52 7.47 -3.97
C PHE A 279 -4.32 6.66 -2.69
N VAL A 280 -3.23 5.92 -2.67
CA VAL A 280 -2.71 5.25 -1.48
C VAL A 280 -1.22 5.50 -1.39
N PHE A 281 -0.76 5.95 -0.24
CA PHE A 281 0.65 6.00 0.09
C PHE A 281 0.98 4.83 1.02
N PHE A 282 1.70 3.85 0.49
CA PHE A 282 2.24 2.72 1.21
C PHE A 282 3.57 3.12 1.84
N LEU A 283 3.63 3.11 3.17
CA LEU A 283 4.86 3.33 3.91
C LEU A 283 5.45 1.98 4.31
N ALA A 284 6.51 1.58 3.61
CA ALA A 284 7.27 0.37 3.87
C ALA A 284 8.36 0.59 4.92
N LEU A 285 8.75 -0.49 5.59
CA LEU A 285 10.05 -0.53 6.26
C LEU A 285 11.17 -0.54 5.21
N ASP A 286 12.38 -0.19 5.62
CA ASP A 286 13.55 -0.40 4.76
C ASP A 286 13.69 -1.91 4.47
N GLU A 287 14.03 -2.29 3.23
CA GLU A 287 13.82 -3.67 2.74
C GLU A 287 14.51 -4.75 3.58
N ASP A 288 15.69 -4.45 4.12
CA ASP A 288 16.50 -5.37 4.94
C ASP A 288 16.23 -5.23 6.45
N GLU A 289 15.30 -4.34 6.85
CA GLU A 289 14.90 -4.21 8.24
C GLU A 289 14.25 -5.52 8.71
N ARG A 290 14.89 -6.17 9.69
CA ARG A 290 14.38 -7.40 10.29
C ARG A 290 13.27 -7.08 11.28
N VAL A 291 12.05 -7.47 10.93
CA VAL A 291 10.91 -7.48 11.81
C VAL A 291 10.88 -8.79 12.57
N CYS A 292 11.10 -8.71 13.88
CA CYS A 292 10.69 -9.74 14.82
C CYS A 292 9.53 -9.22 15.66
N GLY A 293 8.62 -10.10 16.06
CA GLY A 293 7.67 -9.76 17.12
C GLY A 293 8.45 -9.24 18.33
N LEU A 294 7.94 -8.18 18.95
CA LEU A 294 8.64 -7.61 20.11
C LEU A 294 8.64 -8.63 21.25
N SER A 295 9.80 -8.91 21.84
CA SER A 295 9.85 -9.70 23.07
C SER A 295 9.36 -8.86 24.24
N SER A 296 8.76 -9.49 25.26
CA SER A 296 8.38 -8.79 26.50
C SER A 296 9.57 -8.08 27.16
N SER A 297 10.79 -8.60 26.95
CA SER A 297 12.04 -8.00 27.43
C SER A 297 12.51 -6.77 26.66
N ALA A 298 12.11 -6.60 25.39
CA ALA A 298 12.40 -5.41 24.58
C ALA A 298 11.51 -4.22 24.98
N VAL A 299 10.37 -4.49 25.63
CA VAL A 299 9.47 -3.46 26.16
C VAL A 299 9.88 -3.09 27.59
N ARG A 300 11.04 -2.46 27.77
CA ARG A 300 11.45 -1.89 29.07
C ARG A 300 11.38 -0.37 29.03
N GLY A 301 10.48 0.19 29.84
CA GLY A 301 10.47 1.62 30.17
C GLY A 301 9.25 2.40 29.70
N ALA A 302 8.08 2.07 30.26
CA ALA A 302 6.96 2.95 30.60
C ALA A 302 5.86 2.01 31.12
N ASP A 303 5.26 2.31 32.29
CA ASP A 303 4.12 1.60 32.89
C ASP A 303 3.41 0.63 31.92
N ALA A 304 3.75 -0.66 32.01
CA ALA A 304 3.41 -1.75 31.09
C ALA A 304 2.30 -1.37 30.07
N ALA A 305 2.71 -1.04 28.84
CA ALA A 305 1.79 -0.75 27.75
C ALA A 305 0.77 -1.91 27.61
N PRO A 306 -0.48 -1.65 27.22
CA PRO A 306 -1.49 -2.71 27.01
C PRO A 306 -0.98 -3.84 26.11
N PHE A 307 -0.19 -3.49 25.09
CA PHE A 307 0.55 -4.43 24.24
C PHE A 307 1.46 -5.40 25.04
N SER A 308 2.28 -4.92 25.97
CA SER A 308 3.18 -5.76 26.76
C SER A 308 2.42 -6.77 27.61
N ARG A 309 1.34 -6.32 28.27
CA ARG A 309 0.46 -7.19 29.07
C ARG A 309 -0.23 -8.23 28.20
N TRP A 310 -0.68 -7.83 27.01
CA TRP A 310 -1.29 -8.74 26.05
C TRP A 310 -0.30 -9.79 25.56
N LEU A 311 0.91 -9.41 25.17
CA LEU A 311 1.96 -10.32 24.72
C LEU A 311 2.36 -11.34 25.80
N GLU A 312 2.42 -10.91 27.06
CA GLU A 312 2.67 -11.79 28.21
C GLU A 312 1.55 -12.82 28.42
N SER A 313 0.31 -12.48 28.07
CA SER A 313 -0.86 -13.36 28.19
C SER A 313 -0.93 -14.49 27.16
N LEU A 314 -0.16 -14.41 26.05
CA LEU A 314 -0.17 -15.44 25.00
C LEU A 314 0.52 -16.75 25.46
N PRO A 315 0.03 -17.92 25.02
CA PRO A 315 0.72 -19.20 25.24
C PRO A 315 2.12 -19.22 24.61
N ASP A 316 3.07 -19.93 25.23
CA ASP A 316 4.48 -19.99 24.77
C ASP A 316 4.66 -20.37 23.30
N LYS A 317 3.84 -21.30 22.79
CA LYS A 317 3.90 -21.76 21.40
C LYS A 317 3.49 -20.67 20.41
N GLU A 318 2.49 -19.87 20.76
CA GLU A 318 2.02 -18.75 19.93
C GLU A 318 3.00 -17.58 20.00
N ARG A 319 3.45 -17.25 21.22
CA ARG A 319 4.52 -16.29 21.45
C ARG A 319 5.76 -16.58 20.59
N ARG A 320 6.22 -17.84 20.48
CA ARG A 320 7.40 -18.21 19.67
C ARG A 320 7.21 -18.05 18.16
N LYS A 321 6.03 -18.36 17.61
CA LYS A 321 5.76 -18.21 16.17
C LYS A 321 5.81 -16.75 15.74
N VAL A 322 5.34 -15.88 16.62
CA VAL A 322 5.27 -14.45 16.42
C VAL A 322 6.65 -13.76 16.46
N LEU A 323 7.64 -14.41 17.07
CA LEU A 323 9.01 -13.88 17.22
C LEU A 323 9.95 -14.26 16.07
N LEU A 324 9.51 -15.05 15.07
CA LEU A 324 10.39 -15.44 13.96
C LEU A 324 10.72 -14.21 13.10
N PRO A 325 12.01 -13.83 12.96
CA PRO A 325 12.40 -12.67 12.17
C PRO A 325 12.10 -12.88 10.68
N ILE A 326 11.58 -11.84 10.04
CA ILE A 326 11.44 -11.71 8.58
C ILE A 326 11.75 -10.28 8.17
N THR A 327 12.35 -10.05 7.01
CA THR A 327 12.52 -8.70 6.47
C THR A 327 11.30 -8.25 5.65
N GLN A 328 11.19 -6.94 5.38
CA GLN A 328 10.18 -6.42 4.46
C GLN A 328 10.35 -7.06 3.07
N ARG A 329 11.59 -7.16 2.57
CA ARG A 329 11.92 -7.83 1.30
C ARG A 329 11.43 -9.27 1.26
N GLU A 330 11.84 -10.08 2.24
CA GLU A 330 11.49 -11.51 2.34
C GLU A 330 9.97 -11.70 2.37
N TRP A 331 9.23 -10.80 3.04
CA TRP A 331 7.78 -10.87 3.10
C TRP A 331 7.12 -10.53 1.77
N THR A 332 7.49 -9.41 1.15
CA THR A 332 6.97 -9.00 -0.16
C THR A 332 7.22 -10.10 -1.20
N GLU A 333 8.45 -10.62 -1.28
CA GLU A 333 8.80 -11.72 -2.19
C GLU A 333 7.96 -12.99 -1.93
N SER A 334 7.73 -13.33 -0.66
CA SER A 334 6.92 -14.51 -0.31
C SER A 334 5.45 -14.39 -0.76
N LYS A 335 4.91 -13.17 -0.71
CA LYS A 335 3.53 -12.87 -1.14
C LYS A 335 3.41 -12.86 -2.64
N ASP A 336 4.36 -12.25 -3.34
CA ASP A 336 4.40 -12.20 -4.80
C ASP A 336 4.57 -13.60 -5.39
N ALA A 337 5.44 -14.43 -4.80
CA ALA A 337 5.59 -15.83 -5.20
C ALA A 337 4.29 -16.63 -5.03
N ALA A 338 3.57 -16.41 -3.93
CA ALA A 338 2.27 -17.06 -3.69
C ALA A 338 1.20 -16.60 -4.70
N ALA A 339 1.14 -15.30 -5.01
CA ALA A 339 0.23 -14.74 -6.00
C ALA A 339 0.52 -15.28 -7.41
N LEU A 340 1.80 -15.33 -7.81
CA LEU A 340 2.24 -15.89 -9.09
C LEU A 340 1.94 -17.39 -9.20
N ALA A 341 2.13 -18.15 -8.12
CA ALA A 341 1.78 -19.57 -8.10
C ALA A 341 0.27 -19.78 -8.27
N ALA A 342 -0.56 -19.01 -7.57
CA ALA A 342 -2.02 -19.05 -7.72
C ALA A 342 -2.48 -18.72 -9.15
N LEU A 343 -1.83 -17.73 -9.79
CA LEU A 343 -2.10 -17.38 -11.18
C LEU A 343 -1.76 -18.51 -12.15
N ARG A 344 -0.57 -19.13 -12.01
CA ARG A 344 -0.12 -20.26 -12.85
C ARG A 344 -1.09 -21.44 -12.76
N ASP A 345 -1.46 -21.83 -11.55
CA ASP A 345 -2.43 -22.91 -11.29
C ASP A 345 -3.77 -22.67 -12.01
N LYS A 346 -4.23 -21.41 -12.08
CA LYS A 346 -5.45 -21.06 -12.79
C LYS A 346 -5.30 -21.17 -14.31
N VAL A 347 -4.23 -20.64 -14.89
CA VAL A 347 -4.00 -20.73 -16.35
C VAL A 347 -4.02 -22.20 -16.80
N GLU A 348 -3.43 -23.09 -15.99
CA GLU A 348 -3.49 -24.54 -16.23
C GLU A 348 -4.90 -25.12 -16.10
N ARG A 349 -5.71 -24.68 -15.11
CA ARG A 349 -7.11 -25.14 -14.95
C ARG A 349 -8.01 -24.65 -16.08
N SER A 350 -7.91 -23.38 -16.48
CA SER A 350 -8.70 -22.81 -17.57
C SER A 350 -8.35 -23.42 -18.93
N SER A 351 -7.07 -23.70 -19.18
CA SER A 351 -6.64 -24.40 -20.40
C SER A 351 -7.12 -25.86 -20.46
N ARG A 352 -7.19 -26.57 -19.31
CA ARG A 352 -7.81 -27.91 -19.21
C ARG A 352 -9.32 -27.88 -19.39
N ALA A 353 -10.01 -26.86 -18.85
CA ALA A 353 -11.44 -26.66 -19.05
C ALA A 353 -11.77 -26.41 -20.53
N ASN A 354 -11.05 -25.51 -21.20
CA ASN A 354 -11.27 -25.26 -22.64
C ASN A 354 -11.00 -26.48 -23.51
N ARG A 355 -10.02 -27.32 -23.17
CA ARG A 355 -9.78 -28.60 -23.87
C ARG A 355 -10.89 -29.63 -23.66
N SER A 356 -11.57 -29.61 -22.52
CA SER A 356 -12.71 -30.51 -22.25
C SER A 356 -14.00 -30.04 -22.92
N PHE A 357 -14.21 -28.72 -23.06
CA PHE A 357 -15.33 -28.17 -23.85
C PHE A 357 -15.21 -28.48 -25.35
N ILE A 358 -14.00 -28.42 -25.93
CA ILE A 358 -13.78 -28.78 -27.35
C ILE A 358 -14.05 -30.27 -27.61
N ASN A 359 -13.83 -31.15 -26.62
CA ASN A 359 -14.10 -32.58 -26.74
C ASN A 359 -15.57 -32.97 -26.53
N ILE A 360 -16.41 -32.10 -25.97
CA ILE A 360 -17.85 -32.37 -25.77
C ILE A 360 -18.68 -31.82 -26.95
N SER A 361 -18.16 -30.86 -27.73
CA SER A 361 -18.82 -30.37 -28.95
C SER A 361 -18.54 -31.21 -30.21
N GLN A 362 -17.84 -32.34 -30.08
CA GLN A 362 -17.55 -33.29 -31.18
C GLN A 362 -18.09 -34.71 -30.95
N SER A 363 -18.98 -34.92 -29.99
CA SER A 363 -19.61 -36.23 -29.74
C SER A 363 -21.09 -36.24 -30.11
#